data_AF-A0A8X6KCG1-F1
#
_entry.id   AF-A0A8X6KCG1-F1
#
_cell.length_a   1.000
_cell.length_b   1.000
_cell.length_c   1.000
_cell.angle_alpha   90.00
_cell.angle_beta   90.00
_cell.angle_gamma   90.00
#
_symmetry.space_group_name_H-M   'P 1'
#
loop_
_entity.id
_entity.type
_entity.pdbx_description
1 polymer ?
#
loop_
_entity_poly.entity_id
_entity_poly.type
_entity_poly.pdbx_seq_one_letter_code
_entity_poly.pdbx_strand_id
1 'polypeptide(L)'
;MYFKEAWCKGVNDWQGISKNNKEHENSIIHIQACRAYDIWKQNKTVDLLLKCNFKEVNKVSQILRRIIDVTMTLAMCNLPFQEHRETRDSTQRGKFLNLIDLLAKYDLLLNVRQKKELKNILARKFKINLLLL
;
A
#
# COMPACT_ATOMS: atom_id res chain seq x y z
N MET A 1 -28.26 -18.20 -24.17
CA MET A 1 -28.46 -19.54 -23.56
C MET A 1 -28.92 -19.32 -22.13
N TYR A 2 -30.13 -19.78 -21.80
CA TYR A 2 -30.82 -19.42 -20.55
C TYR A 2 -30.45 -20.35 -19.40
N PHE A 3 -30.57 -19.87 -18.16
CA PHE A 3 -30.40 -20.65 -16.94
C PHE A 3 -31.40 -21.80 -16.86
N LYS A 4 -30.92 -22.99 -16.47
CA LYS A 4 -31.79 -24.13 -16.11
C LYS A 4 -31.69 -24.39 -14.61
N GLU A 5 -32.84 -24.46 -13.95
CA GLU A 5 -32.95 -24.74 -12.52
C GLU A 5 -32.29 -26.06 -12.11
N ALA A 6 -32.36 -27.05 -13.02
CA ALA A 6 -31.66 -28.33 -12.97
C ALA A 6 -30.16 -28.22 -12.61
N TRP A 7 -29.49 -27.15 -13.00
CA TRP A 7 -28.05 -26.97 -12.77
C TRP A 7 -27.70 -26.58 -11.33
N CYS A 8 -28.67 -26.06 -10.56
CA CYS A 8 -28.46 -25.69 -9.16
C CYS A 8 -29.27 -26.53 -8.18
N LYS A 9 -30.46 -27.00 -8.58
CA LYS A 9 -31.37 -27.77 -7.71
C LYS A 9 -31.28 -29.27 -7.92
N GLY A 10 -30.57 -29.74 -8.94
CA GLY A 10 -30.41 -31.15 -9.27
C GLY A 10 -31.42 -31.66 -10.29
N VAL A 11 -31.17 -32.87 -10.81
CA VAL A 11 -31.97 -33.55 -11.84
C VAL A 11 -32.29 -34.96 -11.37
N ASN A 12 -33.54 -35.38 -11.55
CA ASN A 12 -34.00 -36.75 -11.23
C ASN A 12 -34.10 -37.67 -12.47
N ASP A 13 -33.76 -37.16 -13.66
CA ASP A 13 -33.66 -37.94 -14.89
C ASP A 13 -32.21 -38.38 -15.14
N TRP A 14 -31.86 -39.57 -14.65
CA TRP A 14 -30.53 -40.14 -14.79
C TRP A 14 -30.10 -40.38 -16.24
N GLN A 15 -31.04 -40.65 -17.14
CA GLN A 15 -30.75 -40.90 -18.55
C GLN A 15 -30.34 -39.60 -19.26
N GLY A 16 -30.93 -38.47 -18.87
CA GLY A 16 -30.63 -37.14 -19.39
C GLY A 16 -29.41 -36.43 -18.78
N ILE A 17 -28.81 -36.96 -17.70
CA ILE A 17 -27.73 -36.28 -16.96
C ILE A 17 -26.55 -35.92 -17.86
N SER A 18 -26.08 -36.86 -18.68
CA SER A 18 -24.89 -36.62 -19.53
C SER A 18 -25.12 -35.47 -20.50
N LYS A 19 -26.30 -35.40 -21.11
CA LYS A 19 -26.70 -34.30 -21.98
C LYS A 19 -26.80 -32.99 -21.20
N ASN A 20 -27.45 -33.02 -20.04
CA ASN A 20 -27.61 -31.84 -19.19
C ASN A 20 -26.26 -31.28 -18.69
N ASN A 21 -25.30 -32.15 -18.39
CA ASN A 21 -23.96 -31.75 -17.96
C ASN A 21 -23.19 -31.07 -19.10
N LYS A 22 -23.25 -31.66 -20.31
CA LYS A 22 -22.66 -31.03 -21.51
C LYS A 22 -23.29 -29.66 -21.80
N GLU A 23 -24.60 -29.53 -21.64
CA GLU A 23 -25.27 -28.23 -21.82
C GLU A 23 -24.87 -27.22 -20.74
N HIS A 24 -24.71 -27.66 -19.48
CA HIS A 24 -24.25 -26.81 -18.38
C HIS A 24 -22.82 -26.33 -18.56
N GLU A 25 -21.88 -27.24 -18.84
CA GLU A 25 -20.45 -26.95 -19.00
C GLU A 25 -20.20 -25.93 -20.12
N ASN A 26 -20.96 -26.01 -21.21
CA ASN A 26 -20.87 -25.06 -22.32
C ASN A 26 -21.72 -23.79 -22.12
N SER A 27 -22.46 -23.70 -21.02
CA SER A 27 -23.30 -22.53 -20.75
C SER A 27 -22.46 -21.33 -20.32
N ILE A 28 -22.96 -20.14 -20.65
CA ILE A 28 -22.32 -18.87 -20.22
C ILE A 28 -22.24 -18.76 -18.69
N ILE A 29 -23.15 -19.41 -17.97
CA ILE A 29 -23.26 -19.35 -16.51
C ILE A 29 -22.11 -20.14 -15.88
N HIS A 30 -21.84 -21.35 -16.38
CA HIS A 30 -20.68 -22.13 -15.94
C HIS A 30 -19.38 -21.38 -16.22
N ILE A 31 -19.22 -20.85 -17.45
CA ILE A 31 -18.04 -20.08 -17.84
C ILE A 31 -17.85 -18.84 -16.94
N GLN A 32 -18.93 -18.10 -16.66
CA GLN A 32 -18.89 -16.93 -15.77
C GLN A 32 -18.55 -17.32 -14.33
N ALA A 33 -19.09 -18.43 -13.82
CA ALA A 33 -18.79 -18.93 -12.48
C ALA A 33 -17.33 -19.38 -12.36
N CYS A 34 -16.81 -20.13 -13.34
CA CYS A 34 -15.39 -20.50 -13.41
C CYS A 34 -14.51 -19.26 -13.49
N ARG A 35 -14.87 -18.28 -14.33
CA ARG A 35 -14.14 -17.01 -14.42
C ARG A 35 -14.15 -16.26 -13.09
N ALA A 36 -15.29 -16.19 -12.40
CA ALA A 36 -15.39 -15.54 -11.10
C ALA A 36 -14.52 -16.26 -10.05
N TYR A 37 -14.50 -17.59 -10.07
CA TYR A 37 -13.63 -18.40 -9.22
C TYR A 37 -12.15 -18.20 -9.54
N ASP A 38 -11.75 -18.20 -10.81
CA ASP A 38 -10.37 -17.95 -11.23
C ASP A 38 -9.93 -16.54 -10.86
N ILE A 39 -10.79 -15.54 -11.07
CA ILE A 39 -10.59 -14.16 -10.61
C ILE A 39 -10.43 -14.14 -9.10
N TRP A 40 -11.27 -14.82 -8.32
CA TRP A 40 -11.13 -14.89 -6.86
C TRP A 40 -9.83 -15.59 -6.42
N LYS A 41 -9.42 -16.63 -7.14
CA LYS A 41 -8.22 -17.42 -6.87
C LYS A 41 -6.94 -16.66 -7.24
N GLN A 42 -6.96 -15.90 -8.33
CA GLN A 42 -5.83 -15.12 -8.83
C GLN A 42 -5.76 -13.72 -8.23
N ASN A 43 -6.90 -13.08 -8.01
CA ASN A 43 -6.94 -11.79 -7.34
C ASN A 43 -6.69 -12.00 -5.86
N LYS A 44 -5.60 -11.38 -5.41
CA LYS A 44 -5.55 -10.80 -4.08
C LYS A 44 -6.90 -10.10 -3.86
N THR A 45 -7.78 -10.70 -3.07
CA THR A 45 -9.15 -10.23 -2.83
C THR A 45 -9.16 -8.74 -2.48
N VAL A 46 -10.29 -8.06 -2.64
CA VAL A 46 -10.44 -6.65 -2.22
C VAL A 46 -9.90 -6.46 -0.80
N ASP A 47 -10.08 -7.45 0.08
CA ASP A 47 -9.52 -7.48 1.43
C ASP A 47 -7.99 -7.48 1.48
N LEU A 48 -7.31 -8.22 0.61
CA LEU A 48 -5.85 -8.22 0.52
C LEU A 48 -5.32 -6.88 0.00
N LEU A 49 -6.01 -6.29 -0.97
CA LEU A 49 -5.71 -4.95 -1.49
C LEU A 49 -5.90 -3.87 -0.41
N LEU A 50 -7.01 -3.91 0.32
CA LEU A 50 -7.30 -3.04 1.47
C LEU A 50 -6.26 -3.20 2.58
N LYS A 51 -5.89 -4.45 2.92
CA LYS A 51 -4.84 -4.73 3.94
C LYS A 51 -3.48 -4.18 3.53
N CYS A 52 -3.09 -4.30 2.26
CA CYS A 52 -1.85 -3.71 1.75
C CYS A 52 -1.89 -2.18 1.86
N ASN A 53 -2.97 -1.55 1.39
CA ASN A 53 -3.16 -0.10 1.47
C ASN A 53 -3.11 0.40 2.92
N PHE A 54 -3.76 -0.29 3.85
CA PHE A 54 -3.75 0.08 5.26
C PHE A 54 -2.34 0.00 5.88
N LYS A 55 -1.57 -1.05 5.56
CA LYS A 55 -0.18 -1.18 6.01
C LYS A 55 0.69 -0.04 5.48
N GLU A 56 0.53 0.34 4.21
CA GLU A 56 1.27 1.47 3.64
C GLU A 56 0.87 2.81 4.26
N VAL A 57 -0.43 3.07 4.41
CA VAL A 57 -0.92 4.28 5.07
C VAL A 57 -0.40 4.37 6.49
N ASN A 58 -0.47 3.30 7.27
CA ASN A 58 0.03 3.26 8.64
C ASN A 58 1.54 3.53 8.71
N LYS A 59 2.34 2.94 7.80
CA LYS A 59 3.78 3.23 7.69
C LYS A 59 4.03 4.72 7.43
N VAL A 60 3.36 5.31 6.44
CA VAL A 60 3.52 6.74 6.11
C VAL A 60 3.09 7.63 7.27
N SER A 61 1.96 7.34 7.92
CA SER A 61 1.51 8.08 9.10
C SER A 61 2.51 8.04 10.25
N GLN A 62 3.13 6.88 10.49
CA GLN A 62 4.13 6.70 11.52
C GLN A 62 5.42 7.49 11.25
N ILE A 63 5.84 7.58 10.00
CA ILE A 63 6.98 8.40 9.58
C ILE A 63 6.65 9.88 9.77
N LEU A 64 5.48 10.33 9.31
CA LEU A 64 5.05 11.72 9.44
C LEU A 64 4.98 12.16 10.90
N ARG A 65 4.45 11.32 11.79
CA ARG A 65 4.42 11.59 13.23
C ARG A 65 5.80 11.91 13.79
N ARG A 66 6.80 11.09 13.47
CA ARG A 66 8.18 11.31 13.93
C ARG A 66 8.79 12.61 13.40
N ILE A 67 8.50 12.97 12.15
CA ILE A 67 8.94 14.25 11.56
C ILE A 67 8.28 15.43 12.30
N ILE A 68 7.00 15.32 12.63
CA ILE A 68 6.27 16.34 13.40
C ILE A 68 6.84 16.43 14.82
N ASP A 69 7.08 15.31 15.48
CA ASP A 69 7.63 15.29 16.85
C ASP A 69 9.02 15.93 16.91
N VAL A 70 9.87 15.66 15.92
CA VAL A 70 11.18 16.32 15.75
C VAL A 70 11.01 17.83 15.56
N THR A 71 10.07 18.23 14.71
CA THR A 71 9.76 19.65 14.44
C THR A 71 9.28 20.36 15.70
N MET A 72 8.35 19.75 16.43
CA MET A 72 7.83 20.25 17.70
C MET A 72 8.93 20.34 18.75
N THR A 73 9.79 19.33 18.85
CA THR A 73 10.92 19.33 19.80
C THR A 73 11.85 20.51 19.54
N LEU A 74 12.23 20.74 18.28
CA LEU A 74 13.07 21.89 17.93
C LEU A 74 12.37 23.22 18.25
N ALA A 75 11.09 23.35 17.92
CA ALA A 75 10.31 24.55 18.21
C ALA A 75 10.20 24.82 19.72
N MET A 76 9.90 23.79 20.52
CA MET A 76 9.82 23.90 21.99
C MET A 76 11.16 24.28 22.62
N CYS A 77 12.26 23.79 22.05
CA CYS A 77 13.61 24.14 22.50
C CYS A 77 14.13 25.47 21.90
N ASN A 78 13.32 26.21 21.14
CA ASN A 78 13.72 27.40 20.38
C ASN A 78 14.98 27.16 19.52
N LEU A 79 15.15 25.94 19.03
CA LEU A 79 16.27 25.54 18.19
C LEU A 79 15.92 25.80 16.73
N PRO A 80 16.79 26.49 15.97
CA PRO A 80 16.56 26.65 14.55
C PRO A 80 16.73 25.31 13.83
N PHE A 81 15.89 25.08 12.81
CA PHE A 81 15.94 23.89 11.97
C PHE A 81 17.28 23.77 11.21
N GLN A 82 17.81 24.92 10.78
CA GLN A 82 19.05 25.09 10.04
C GLN A 82 19.97 26.03 10.83
N GLU A 83 21.27 25.73 10.88
CA GLU A 83 22.25 26.69 11.38
C GLU A 83 22.61 27.69 10.27
N HIS A 84 22.92 28.93 10.64
CA HIS A 84 23.09 30.03 9.67
C HIS A 84 24.25 29.76 8.70
N ARG A 85 23.92 29.54 7.42
CA ARG A 85 24.76 29.22 6.24
C ARG A 85 25.10 27.74 6.03
N GLU A 86 24.21 27.02 5.36
CA GLU A 86 24.57 25.81 4.63
C GLU A 86 24.90 26.15 3.17
N THR A 87 26.19 26.28 2.85
CA THR A 87 26.62 26.05 1.46
C THR A 87 26.62 24.55 1.21
N ARG A 88 26.47 24.11 -0.05
CA ARG A 88 26.37 22.68 -0.42
C ARG A 88 27.48 21.77 0.11
N ASP A 89 28.60 22.37 0.55
CA ASP A 89 29.80 21.73 1.07
C ASP A 89 30.03 21.99 2.58
N SER A 90 29.10 22.62 3.30
CA SER A 90 29.27 22.87 4.73
C SER A 90 29.10 21.59 5.51
N THR A 91 30.14 21.20 6.24
CA THR A 91 30.19 20.08 7.19
C THR A 91 29.19 20.22 8.36
N GLN A 92 28.54 21.38 8.47
CA GLN A 92 27.57 21.73 9.49
C GLN A 92 26.15 21.44 8.98
N ARG A 93 25.75 20.18 9.07
CA ARG A 93 24.39 19.75 8.76
C ARG A 93 23.44 20.26 9.87
N GLY A 94 22.33 20.90 9.50
CA GLY A 94 21.37 21.50 10.42
C GLY A 94 20.86 20.55 11.50
N LYS A 95 20.49 21.10 12.67
CA LYS A 95 20.08 20.34 13.86
C LYS A 95 18.93 19.36 13.58
N PHE A 96 18.01 19.74 12.68
CA PHE A 96 16.93 18.88 12.24
C PHE A 96 17.42 17.59 11.55
N LEU A 97 18.32 17.72 10.56
CA LEU A 97 18.85 16.57 9.82
C LEU A 97 19.68 15.65 10.71
N ASN A 98 20.43 16.21 11.66
CA ASN A 98 21.18 15.42 12.64
C ASN A 98 20.26 14.62 13.56
N LEU A 99 19.16 15.20 14.02
CA LEU A 99 18.19 14.52 14.87
C LEU A 99 17.46 13.41 14.09
N ILE A 100 17.08 13.66 12.83
CA ILE A 100 16.50 12.65 11.95
C ILE A 100 17.49 11.51 11.67
N ASP A 101 18.77 11.82 11.42
CA ASP A 101 19.81 10.81 11.21
C ASP A 101 20.07 9.98 12.47
N LEU A 102 20.01 10.60 13.66
CA LEU A 102 20.10 9.91 14.94
C LEU A 102 18.90 8.97 15.14
N LEU A 103 17.68 9.45 14.91
CA LEU A 103 16.47 8.63 15.01
C LEU A 103 16.49 7.46 14.02
N ALA A 104 16.96 7.70 12.79
CA ALA A 104 17.10 6.68 11.76
C ALA A 104 18.05 5.52 12.13
N LYS A 105 18.96 5.71 13.10
CA LYS A 105 19.81 4.61 13.61
C LYS A 105 19.02 3.60 14.43
N TYR A 106 18.00 4.05 15.16
CA TYR A 106 17.25 3.21 16.11
C TYR A 106 15.86 2.84 15.58
N ASP A 107 15.32 3.63 14.67
CA ASP A 107 14.00 3.42 14.11
C ASP A 107 14.07 2.74 12.72
N LEU A 108 13.59 1.50 12.67
CA LEU A 108 13.54 0.68 11.46
C LEU A 108 12.75 1.32 10.32
N LEU A 109 11.77 2.19 10.64
CA LEU A 109 10.97 2.92 9.65
C LEU A 109 11.69 4.13 9.04
N LEU A 110 12.65 4.72 9.76
CA LEU A 110 13.46 5.86 9.29
C LEU A 110 14.85 5.44 8.78
N ASN A 111 15.23 4.18 8.97
CA ASN A 111 16.54 3.67 8.56
C ASN A 111 16.81 3.89 7.05
N VAL A 112 18.07 4.14 6.71
CA VAL A 112 18.57 4.63 5.41
C VAL A 112 18.10 3.81 4.21
N ARG A 113 17.81 2.52 4.40
CA ARG A 113 17.23 1.65 3.35
C ARG A 113 15.81 2.08 2.91
N GLN A 114 15.02 2.71 3.78
CA GLN A 114 13.67 3.22 3.49
C GLN A 114 13.66 4.71 3.09
N LYS A 115 14.76 5.46 3.29
CA LYS A 115 14.88 6.88 2.89
C LYS A 115 14.63 7.13 1.40
N LYS A 116 14.97 6.17 0.52
CA LYS A 116 14.72 6.29 -0.92
C LYS A 116 13.23 6.25 -1.25
N GLU A 117 12.46 5.42 -0.52
CA GLU A 117 10.99 5.41 -0.63
C GLU A 117 10.37 6.66 -0.02
N LEU A 118 10.87 7.13 1.13
CA LEU A 118 10.40 8.37 1.75
C LEU A 118 10.57 9.59 0.85
N LYS A 119 11.76 9.75 0.24
CA LYS A 119 12.01 10.81 -0.75
C LYS A 119 11.04 10.72 -1.93
N ASN A 120 10.76 9.51 -2.43
CA ASN A 120 9.81 9.31 -3.52
C ASN A 120 8.35 9.57 -3.10
N ILE A 121 7.95 9.23 -1.88
CA ILE A 121 6.59 9.46 -1.35
C ILE A 121 6.37 10.96 -1.12
N LEU A 122 7.32 11.66 -0.50
CA LEU A 122 7.25 13.10 -0.26
C LEU A 122 7.23 13.89 -1.57
N ALA A 123 8.07 13.52 -2.54
CA ALA A 123 8.12 14.15 -3.86
C ALA A 123 6.84 13.92 -4.67
N ARG A 124 6.28 12.70 -4.65
CA ARG A 124 5.09 12.35 -5.45
C ARG A 124 3.76 12.78 -4.83
N LYS A 125 3.59 12.66 -3.51
CA LYS A 125 2.29 12.91 -2.84
C LYS A 125 2.12 14.32 -2.30
N PHE A 126 3.19 14.98 -1.88
CA PHE A 126 3.08 16.27 -1.20
C PHE A 126 3.65 17.45 -2.01
N LYS A 127 4.28 17.20 -3.18
CA LYS A 127 5.02 18.23 -3.97
C LYS A 127 5.97 19.08 -3.12
N ILE A 128 6.43 18.57 -1.99
CA ILE A 128 7.41 19.25 -1.14
C ILE A 128 8.75 19.10 -1.84
N ASN A 129 9.29 20.20 -2.33
CA ASN A 129 10.62 20.23 -2.91
C ASN A 129 11.61 20.06 -1.75
N LEU A 130 12.29 18.90 -1.68
CA LEU A 130 13.33 18.61 -0.69
C LEU A 130 14.58 19.54 -0.84
N LEU A 131 14.53 20.51 -1.74
CA LEU A 131 15.51 21.60 -1.88
C LEU A 131 15.20 22.79 -0.95
N LEU A 132 14.10 22.76 -0.19
CA LEU A 132 13.71 23.81 0.77
C LEU A 132 13.62 23.32 2.23
N LEU A 133 14.13 22.12 2.53
CA LEU A 133 14.32 21.57 3.88
C LEU A 133 15.74 21.01 4.00
#